data_AF-A0A350LMY1-F1
#
_entry.id   AF-A0A350LMY1-F1
#
_cell.length_a   1.000
_cell.length_b   1.000
_cell.length_c   1.000
_cell.angle_alpha   90.00
_cell.angle_beta   90.00
_cell.angle_gamma   90.00
#
_symmetry.space_group_name_H-M   'P 1'
#
loop_
_entity.id
_entity.type
_entity.pdbx_description
1 polymer ?
#
loop_
_entity_poly.entity_id
_entity_poly.type
_entity_poly.pdbx_seq_one_letter_code
_entity_poly.pdbx_strand_id
1 'polypeptide(L)'
;MPRAFTPKVVTANALVEGDVVYLTSDDRWTRDLAEAELLTDEADADLRLLQAQARTSEVVGAYLADMRPGANGPEPAHFREAFRATGPSNRFHGKQSEGLRRA
;
A
#
# COMPACT_ATOMS: atom_id res chain seq x y z
N MET A 1 22.35 -5.59 18.90
CA MET A 1 21.93 -6.40 17.73
C MET A 1 21.13 -5.51 16.80
N PRO A 2 21.29 -5.60 15.47
CA PRO A 2 20.40 -4.92 14.55
C PRO A 2 18.96 -5.37 14.81
N ARG A 3 17.99 -4.47 14.70
CA ARG A 3 16.58 -4.82 14.87
C ARG A 3 16.18 -5.71 13.70
N ALA A 4 15.40 -6.76 13.95
CA ALA A 4 14.88 -7.60 12.86
C ALA A 4 14.08 -6.73 11.88
N PHE A 5 14.27 -6.98 10.58
CA PHE A 5 13.52 -6.30 9.54
C PHE A 5 12.01 -6.55 9.75
N THR A 6 11.25 -5.47 9.80
CA THR A 6 9.79 -5.53 9.92
C THR A 6 9.23 -5.63 8.50
N PRO A 7 8.38 -6.62 8.18
CA PRO A 7 7.81 -6.74 6.85
C PRO A 7 7.13 -5.45 6.39
N LYS A 8 7.20 -5.18 5.09
CA LYS A 8 6.72 -3.91 4.52
C LYS A 8 5.95 -4.16 3.23
N VAL A 9 5.14 -3.18 2.85
CA VAL A 9 4.63 -3.05 1.48
C VAL A 9 5.05 -1.70 0.93
N VAL A 10 5.21 -1.59 -0.38
CA VAL A 10 5.30 -0.28 -1.04
C VAL A 10 3.90 0.29 -1.20
N THR A 11 3.69 1.51 -0.71
CA THR A 11 2.43 2.23 -0.87
C THR A 11 2.68 3.65 -1.36
N ALA A 12 1.70 4.20 -2.09
CA ALA A 12 1.73 5.56 -2.63
C ALA A 12 0.30 6.10 -2.74
N ASN A 13 0.16 7.29 -3.32
CA ASN A 13 -1.13 7.79 -3.81
C ASN A 13 -1.11 7.75 -5.34
N ALA A 14 -2.20 7.28 -5.96
CA ALA A 14 -2.42 7.40 -7.39
C ALA A 14 -2.38 8.88 -7.79
N LEU A 15 -1.65 9.20 -8.86
CA LEU A 15 -1.40 10.58 -9.27
C LEU A 15 -2.68 11.33 -9.64
N VAL A 16 -3.60 10.64 -10.34
CA VAL A 16 -4.81 11.27 -10.89
C VAL A 16 -5.96 11.23 -9.89
N GLU A 17 -6.27 10.06 -9.34
CA GLU A 17 -7.42 9.86 -8.45
C GLU A 17 -7.12 10.22 -6.99
N GLY A 18 -5.85 10.24 -6.60
CA GLY A 18 -5.43 10.46 -5.21
C GLY A 18 -5.66 9.25 -4.28
N ASP A 19 -6.20 8.14 -4.79
CA ASP A 19 -6.43 6.92 -4.03
C ASP A 19 -5.13 6.37 -3.46
N VAL A 20 -5.21 5.77 -2.29
CA VAL A 20 -4.10 4.99 -1.75
C VAL A 20 -3.92 3.74 -2.60
N VAL A 21 -2.72 3.49 -3.08
CA VAL A 21 -2.39 2.29 -3.87
C VAL A 21 -1.22 1.54 -3.26
N TYR A 22 -1.13 0.26 -3.60
CA TYR A 22 -0.10 -0.66 -3.15
C TYR A 22 0.53 -1.35 -4.36
N LEU A 23 1.84 -1.63 -4.30
CA LEU A 23 2.53 -2.34 -5.36
C LEU A 23 2.35 -3.85 -5.18
N THR A 24 1.92 -4.52 -6.23
CA THR A 24 1.79 -5.98 -6.29
C THR A 24 3.10 -6.64 -6.70
N SER A 25 3.19 -7.95 -6.53
CA SER A 25 4.38 -8.71 -6.92
C SER A 25 4.63 -8.71 -8.44
N ASP A 26 3.57 -8.51 -9.23
CA ASP A 26 3.59 -8.41 -10.71
C ASP A 26 3.66 -6.96 -11.22
N ASP A 27 4.19 -6.04 -10.42
CA ASP A 27 4.49 -4.64 -10.77
C ASP A 27 3.27 -3.78 -11.15
N ARG A 28 2.07 -4.14 -10.71
CA ARG A 28 0.86 -3.33 -10.87
C ARG A 28 0.52 -2.55 -9.61
N TRP A 29 -0.19 -1.45 -9.78
CA TRP A 29 -0.80 -0.72 -8.67
C TRP A 29 -2.19 -1.29 -8.40
N THR A 30 -2.42 -1.74 -7.17
CA THR A 30 -3.73 -2.19 -6.71
C THR A 30 -4.31 -1.24 -5.66
N ARG A 31 -5.65 -1.20 -5.59
CA ARG A 31 -6.40 -0.53 -4.52
C ARG A 31 -6.69 -1.47 -3.36
N ASP A 32 -6.50 -2.78 -3.53
CA ASP A 32 -6.69 -3.77 -2.49
C ASP A 32 -5.37 -4.06 -1.76
N LEU A 33 -5.32 -3.81 -0.46
CA LEU A 33 -4.12 -4.10 0.34
C LEU A 33 -3.81 -5.62 0.36
N ALA A 34 -4.82 -6.48 0.24
CA ALA A 34 -4.65 -7.92 0.25
C ALA A 34 -3.78 -8.43 -0.91
N GLU A 35 -3.78 -7.73 -2.04
CA GLU A 35 -3.00 -8.06 -3.23
C GLU A 35 -1.56 -7.49 -3.20
N ALA A 36 -1.23 -6.65 -2.22
CA ALA A 36 0.08 -6.03 -2.12
C ALA A 36 1.18 -7.05 -1.86
N GLU A 37 2.36 -6.81 -2.40
CA GLU A 37 3.52 -7.66 -2.13
C GLU A 37 4.06 -7.41 -0.71
N LEU A 38 4.10 -8.48 0.10
CA LEU A 38 4.74 -8.44 1.41
C LEU A 38 6.24 -8.66 1.28
N LEU A 39 7.01 -7.60 1.51
CA LEU A 39 8.47 -7.61 1.47
C LEU A 39 9.00 -8.00 2.84
N THR A 40 9.80 -9.06 2.90
CA THR A 40 10.41 -9.58 4.15
C THR A 40 11.92 -9.44 4.18
N ASP A 41 12.52 -9.01 3.08
CA ASP A 41 13.94 -8.70 2.96
C ASP A 41 14.14 -7.20 2.75
N GLU A 42 15.18 -6.64 3.37
CA GLU A 42 15.46 -5.20 3.34
C GLU A 42 15.95 -4.73 1.98
N ALA A 43 16.80 -5.51 1.31
CA ALA A 43 17.35 -5.15 0.01
C ALA A 43 16.26 -5.19 -1.08
N ASP A 44 15.38 -6.19 -1.03
CA ASP A 44 14.22 -6.27 -1.92
C ASP A 44 13.28 -5.08 -1.69
N ALA A 45 13.05 -4.70 -0.43
CA ALA A 45 12.18 -3.57 -0.10
C ALA A 45 12.72 -2.23 -0.62
N ASP A 46 14.02 -1.99 -0.47
CA ASP A 46 14.66 -0.79 -0.99
C ASP A 46 14.63 -0.75 -2.52
N LEU A 47 14.88 -1.87 -3.19
CA LEU A 47 14.81 -1.97 -4.65
C LEU A 47 13.39 -1.68 -5.17
N ARG A 48 12.37 -2.30 -4.56
CA ARG A 48 10.96 -2.07 -4.93
C ARG A 48 10.55 -0.63 -4.70
N LEU A 49 11.01 0.00 -3.62
CA LEU A 49 10.76 1.42 -3.36
C LEU A 49 11.36 2.31 -4.46
N LEU A 50 12.61 2.06 -4.87
CA LEU A 50 13.26 2.82 -5.94
C LEU A 50 12.51 2.69 -7.27
N GLN A 51 12.07 1.48 -7.62
CA GLN A 51 11.26 1.24 -8.82
C GLN A 51 9.93 2.00 -8.77
N ALA A 52 9.25 1.97 -7.63
CA ALA A 52 8.01 2.72 -7.43
C ALA A 52 8.22 4.24 -7.53
N GLN A 53 9.30 4.77 -6.95
CA GLN A 53 9.64 6.19 -7.02
C GLN A 53 9.94 6.66 -8.45
N ALA A 54 10.44 5.79 -9.32
CA ALA A 54 10.66 6.11 -10.73
C ALA A 54 9.34 6.26 -11.53
N ARG A 55 8.22 5.70 -11.06
CA ARG A 55 6.91 5.72 -11.74
C ARG A 55 6.12 7.00 -11.46
N THR A 56 6.78 8.14 -11.61
CA THR A 56 6.26 9.49 -11.29
C THR A 56 5.02 9.90 -12.10
N SER A 57 4.77 9.28 -13.25
CA SER A 57 3.57 9.49 -14.06
C SER A 57 2.33 8.75 -13.55
N GLU A 58 2.48 7.86 -12.57
CA GLU A 58 1.41 7.00 -12.06
C GLU A 58 1.08 7.29 -10.60
N VAL A 59 2.10 7.60 -9.78
CA VAL A 59 1.96 7.78 -8.34
C VAL A 59 2.78 8.94 -7.79
N VAL A 60 2.38 9.40 -6.60
CA VAL A 60 3.11 10.38 -5.80
C VAL A 60 3.35 9.86 -4.39
N GLY A 61 4.52 10.19 -3.84
CA GLY A 61 4.86 9.91 -2.44
C GLY A 61 4.96 8.42 -2.12
N ALA A 62 5.65 7.63 -2.94
CA ALA A 62 5.91 6.23 -2.64
C ALA A 62 6.80 6.06 -1.39
N TYR A 63 6.39 5.21 -0.47
CA TYR A 63 7.12 4.86 0.75
C TYR A 63 6.86 3.41 1.18
N LEU A 64 7.71 2.91 2.09
CA LEU A 64 7.53 1.60 2.72
C LEU A 64 6.67 1.72 3.99
N ALA A 65 5.56 1.00 4.03
CA ALA A 65 4.68 0.93 5.18
C ALA A 65 4.87 -0.38 5.93
N ASP A 66 5.00 -0.31 7.26
CA ASP A 66 5.13 -1.51 8.11
C ASP A 66 3.84 -2.34 8.08
N MET A 67 4.01 -3.63 7.83
CA MET A 67 2.94 -4.60 7.68
C MET A 67 3.23 -5.85 8.51
N ARG A 68 2.17 -6.62 8.76
CA ARG A 68 2.24 -7.98 9.29
C ARG A 68 1.60 -8.94 8.28
N PRO A 69 2.04 -10.20 8.20
CA PRO A 69 1.31 -11.21 7.44
C PRO A 69 -0.06 -11.46 8.08
N GLY A 70 -1.11 -11.43 7.27
CA GLY A 70 -2.48 -11.80 7.64
C GLY A 70 -2.96 -13.01 6.83
N ALA A 71 -4.14 -13.53 7.17
CA ALA A 71 -4.70 -14.73 6.54
C ALA A 71 -5.04 -14.52 5.04
N ASN A 72 -5.34 -13.28 4.66
CA ASN A 72 -5.79 -12.92 3.31
C ASN A 72 -4.81 -11.96 2.60
N GLY A 73 -3.59 -11.79 3.12
CA GLY A 73 -2.61 -10.83 2.61
C GLY A 73 -2.03 -9.93 3.70
N PRO A 74 -1.28 -8.87 3.33
CA PRO A 74 -0.69 -7.93 4.28
C PRO A 74 -1.74 -7.20 5.13
N GLU A 75 -1.43 -7.00 6.40
CA GLU A 75 -2.24 -6.17 7.31
C GLU A 75 -1.41 -5.02 7.90
N PRO A 76 -2.00 -3.83 8.09
CA PRO A 76 -1.30 -2.68 8.68
C PRO A 76 -0.77 -2.95 10.08
N ALA A 77 0.54 -2.72 10.31
CA ALA A 77 1.13 -2.83 11.64
C ALA A 77 0.87 -1.59 12.51
N HIS A 78 0.48 -0.46 11.89
CA HIS A 78 0.30 0.83 12.55
C HIS A 78 -1.05 1.46 12.22
N PHE A 79 -1.67 2.13 13.20
CA PHE A 79 -3.02 2.70 13.09
C PHE A 79 -3.15 3.69 11.91
N ARG A 80 -2.09 4.46 11.62
CA ARG A 80 -2.06 5.41 10.50
C ARG A 80 -2.32 4.70 9.17
N GLU A 81 -1.69 3.56 8.96
CA GLU A 81 -1.81 2.80 7.73
C GLU A 81 -3.18 2.10 7.66
N ALA A 82 -3.71 1.63 8.80
CA ALA A 82 -5.08 1.13 8.88
C ALA A 82 -6.11 2.18 8.47
N PHE A 83 -5.98 3.40 8.97
CA PHE A 83 -6.88 4.50 8.60
C PHE A 83 -6.71 4.88 7.12
N ARG A 84 -5.45 5.01 6.66
CA ARG A 84 -5.13 5.35 5.27
C ARG A 84 -5.68 4.32 4.28
N ALA A 85 -5.68 3.03 4.63
CA ALA A 85 -6.23 1.97 3.78
C ALA A 85 -7.73 2.13 3.49
N THR A 86 -8.49 2.73 4.42
CA THR A 86 -9.94 2.97 4.23
C THR A 86 -10.25 4.06 3.21
N GLY A 87 -9.28 4.90 2.84
CA GLY A 87 -9.47 6.01 1.91
C GLY A 87 -9.88 7.33 2.60
N PRO A 88 -10.35 8.33 1.83
CA PRO A 88 -10.63 9.67 2.34
C PRO A 88 -11.76 9.65 3.37
N SER A 89 -11.56 10.34 4.50
CA SER A 89 -12.49 10.34 5.64
C SER A 89 -13.35 11.60 5.76
N ASN A 90 -13.28 12.53 4.80
CA ASN A 90 -13.95 13.84 4.89
C ASN A 90 -15.39 13.83 4.36
N ARG A 91 -15.75 12.91 3.44
CA ARG A 91 -17.09 12.57 2.94
C ARG A 91 -17.04 11.15 2.37
N PHE A 92 -18.19 10.48 2.27
CA PHE A 92 -18.29 9.11 1.73
C PHE A 92 -18.03 9.06 0.21
N HIS A 93 -16.76 9.02 -0.19
CA HIS A 93 -16.28 8.96 -1.58
C HIS A 93 -15.01 8.08 -1.66
N GLY A 94 -14.49 7.85 -2.87
CA GLY A 94 -13.30 7.00 -3.08
C GLY A 94 -13.56 5.54 -2.72
N LYS A 95 -12.54 4.83 -2.21
CA LYS A 95 -12.64 3.41 -1.80
C LYS A 95 -13.82 3.10 -0.87
N GLN A 96 -14.20 4.03 0.01
CA GLN A 96 -15.33 3.85 0.92
C GLN A 96 -16.66 3.63 0.18
N SER A 97 -16.79 4.16 -1.04
CA SER A 97 -18.02 4.09 -1.86
C SER A 97 -18.14 2.84 -2.75
N GLU A 98 -17.03 2.12 -3.00
CA GLU A 98 -17.00 0.99 -3.94
C GLU A 98 -17.78 -0.22 -3.43
N GLY A 99 -17.88 -0.40 -2.10
CA GLY A 99 -18.65 -1.49 -1.47
C GLY A 99 -20.18 -1.31 -1.48
N LEU A 100 -20.70 -0.14 -1.85
CA LEU A 100 -22.13 0.15 -1.75
C LEU A 100 -22.95 -0.30 -2.98
N ARG A 101 -22.32 -0.76 -4.05
CA ARG A 101 -23.00 -1.15 -5.31
C ARG A 101 -23.48 -2.61 -5.35
N ARG A 102 -23.33 -3.36 -4.26
CA ARG A 102 -23.84 -4.73 -4.12
C ARG A 102 -24.74 -4.84 -2.89
N ALA A 103 -25.89 -4.18 -2.95
CA ALA A 103 -27.04 -4.40 -2.07
C ALA A 103 -28.31 -4.11 -2.87
#